data_AF-A0A3S1PGP4-F1
#
_entry.id   AF-A0A3S1PGP4-F1
#
_cell.length_a   1.000
_cell.length_b   1.000
_cell.length_c   1.000
_cell.angle_alpha   90.00
_cell.angle_beta   90.00
_cell.angle_gamma   90.00
#
_symmetry.space_group_name_H-M   'P 1'
#
loop_
_entity.id
_entity.type
_entity.pdbx_description
1 polymer ?
#
loop_
_entity_poly.entity_id
_entity_poly.type
_entity_poly.pdbx_seq_one_letter_code
_entity_poly.pdbx_strand_id
1 'polypeptide(L)'
;MSQMQSVEKQLRQMILGLEIGPGEKLTERWIESRFGASRTPVRAALLRLDTEGLVGKDGRGWTVSPINLAELEQIAVYREAVEVAALRLTCGLADRSAVDVIEAMLESCDNDTPREEWHRVGMDFHIELARLSGNEFLFRAVRDA
;
A
#
# COMPACT_ATOMS: atom_id res chain seq x y z
N MET A 1 19.62 -11.48 -1.71
CA MET A 1 18.23 -11.50 -1.19
C MET A 1 17.98 -12.86 -0.56
N SER A 2 17.38 -12.94 0.64
CA SER A 2 17.07 -14.25 1.26
C SER A 2 15.92 -14.95 0.55
N GLN A 3 15.78 -16.28 0.68
CA GLN A 3 14.64 -17.02 0.11
C GLN A 3 13.30 -16.46 0.62
N MET A 4 13.25 -16.10 1.91
CA MET A 4 12.07 -15.47 2.52
C MET A 4 11.71 -14.15 1.83
N GLN A 5 12.67 -13.22 1.69
CA GLN A 5 12.44 -11.92 1.05
C GLN A 5 11.99 -12.07 -0.41
N SER A 6 12.55 -13.05 -1.13
CA SER A 6 12.17 -13.34 -2.51
C SER A 6 10.74 -13.86 -2.62
N VAL A 7 10.34 -14.80 -1.75
CA VAL A 7 8.97 -15.34 -1.70
C VAL A 7 7.98 -14.24 -1.35
N GLU A 8 8.26 -13.46 -0.32
CA GLU A 8 7.41 -12.34 0.10
C GLU A 8 7.21 -11.33 -1.02
N LYS A 9 8.29 -10.87 -1.67
CA LYS A 9 8.22 -9.88 -2.74
C LYS A 9 7.38 -10.40 -3.92
N GLN A 10 7.64 -11.62 -4.37
CA GLN A 10 6.90 -12.18 -5.51
C GLN A 10 5.43 -12.44 -5.17
N LEU A 11 5.15 -13.00 -3.99
CA LEU A 11 3.77 -13.26 -3.57
C LEU A 11 2.98 -11.95 -3.40
N ARG A 12 3.61 -10.89 -2.86
CA ARG A 12 3.05 -9.54 -2.81
C ARG A 12 2.68 -9.03 -4.21
N GLN A 13 3.60 -9.14 -5.18
CA GLN A 13 3.35 -8.71 -6.55
C GLN A 13 2.17 -9.47 -7.18
N MET A 14 2.10 -10.79 -6.97
CA MET A 14 0.98 -11.60 -7.47
C MET A 14 -0.37 -11.20 -6.84
N ILE A 15 -0.40 -10.89 -5.53
CA ILE A 15 -1.61 -10.45 -4.83
C ILE A 15 -2.04 -9.06 -5.31
N LEU A 16 -1.12 -8.08 -5.30
CA LEU A 16 -1.41 -6.70 -5.70
C LEU A 16 -1.72 -6.57 -7.20
N GLY A 17 -1.14 -7.46 -8.03
CA GLY A 17 -1.44 -7.59 -9.45
C GLY A 17 -2.71 -8.37 -9.76
N LEU A 18 -3.42 -8.87 -8.73
CA LEU A 18 -4.62 -9.72 -8.84
C LEU A 18 -4.41 -11.02 -9.63
N GLU A 19 -3.18 -11.52 -9.71
CA GLU A 19 -2.91 -12.89 -10.17
C GLU A 19 -3.41 -13.93 -9.15
N ILE A 20 -3.49 -13.53 -7.88
CA ILE A 20 -4.16 -14.27 -6.81
C ILE A 20 -5.16 -13.30 -6.18
N GLY A 21 -6.44 -13.56 -6.43
CA GLY A 21 -7.52 -12.64 -6.08
C GLY A 21 -7.84 -12.59 -4.58
N PRO A 22 -8.50 -11.51 -4.12
CA PRO A 22 -9.03 -11.41 -2.78
C PRO A 22 -9.93 -12.60 -2.42
N GLY A 23 -9.72 -13.19 -1.24
CA GLY A 23 -10.47 -14.36 -0.78
C GLY A 23 -9.97 -15.71 -1.33
N GLU A 24 -8.98 -15.73 -2.23
CA GLU A 24 -8.40 -16.98 -2.71
C GLU A 24 -7.56 -17.68 -1.64
N LYS A 25 -7.67 -19.01 -1.59
CA LYS A 25 -6.94 -19.84 -0.63
C LYS A 25 -5.50 -20.06 -1.07
N LEU A 26 -4.59 -19.85 -0.13
CA LEU A 26 -3.16 -20.09 -0.25
C LEU A 26 -2.75 -21.29 0.60
N THR A 27 -1.92 -22.18 0.04
CA THR A 27 -1.32 -23.29 0.80
C THR A 27 0.20 -23.16 0.82
N GLU A 28 0.81 -23.45 1.98
CA GLU A 28 2.29 -23.44 2.12
C GLU A 28 2.92 -24.32 1.04
N ARG A 29 2.36 -25.50 0.79
CA ARG A 29 2.85 -26.44 -0.23
C ARG A 29 2.84 -25.87 -1.66
N TRP A 30 1.79 -25.13 -2.03
CA TRP A 30 1.73 -24.49 -3.34
C TRP A 30 2.82 -23.43 -3.47
N ILE A 31 3.03 -22.61 -2.43
CA ILE A 31 4.06 -21.56 -2.39
C ILE A 31 5.46 -22.18 -2.44
N GLU A 32 5.71 -23.24 -1.65
CA GLU A 32 6.97 -24.00 -1.67
C GLU A 32 7.30 -24.49 -3.09
N SER A 33 6.31 -25.09 -3.77
CA SER A 33 6.46 -25.58 -5.14
C SER A 33 6.63 -24.45 -6.17
N ARG A 34 5.89 -23.34 -6.01
CA ARG A 34 5.88 -22.21 -6.96
C ARG A 34 7.20 -21.47 -6.98
N PHE A 35 7.83 -21.32 -5.82
CA PHE A 35 9.04 -20.51 -5.64
C PHE A 35 10.30 -21.34 -5.35
N GLY A 36 10.20 -22.67 -5.29
CA GLY A 36 11.34 -23.55 -4.98
C GLY A 36 11.93 -23.26 -3.60
N ALA A 37 11.10 -22.85 -2.64
CA ALA A 37 11.51 -22.45 -1.30
C ALA A 37 11.09 -23.50 -0.27
N SER A 38 11.87 -23.64 0.81
CA SER A 38 11.50 -24.53 1.91
C SER A 38 10.39 -23.94 2.79
N ARG A 39 9.75 -24.78 3.59
CA ARG A 39 8.63 -24.39 4.45
C ARG A 39 8.92 -23.24 5.42
N THR A 40 10.12 -23.17 6.00
CA THR A 40 10.49 -22.12 6.96
C THR A 40 10.45 -20.70 6.36
N PRO A 41 11.16 -20.40 5.24
CA PRO A 41 11.07 -19.10 4.59
C PRO A 41 9.68 -18.79 4.03
N VAL A 42 8.93 -19.80 3.56
CA VAL A 42 7.54 -19.62 3.13
C VAL A 42 6.64 -19.15 4.28
N ARG A 43 6.75 -19.79 5.45
CA ARG A 43 6.01 -19.38 6.64
C ARG A 43 6.38 -17.99 7.13
N ALA A 44 7.67 -17.67 7.14
CA ALA A 44 8.14 -16.35 7.53
C ALA A 44 7.63 -15.25 6.57
N ALA A 45 7.62 -15.52 5.26
CA ALA A 45 7.05 -14.61 4.27
C ALA A 45 5.53 -14.41 4.47
N LEU A 46 4.77 -15.49 4.67
CA LEU A 46 3.33 -15.42 4.93
C LEU A 46 3.02 -14.66 6.22
N LEU A 47 3.78 -14.88 7.29
CA LEU A 47 3.62 -14.13 8.54
C LEU A 47 3.89 -12.63 8.36
N ARG A 48 4.87 -12.24 7.52
CA ARG A 48 5.06 -10.81 7.20
C ARG A 48 3.91 -10.24 6.39
N LEU A 49 3.43 -10.96 5.38
CA LEU A 49 2.28 -10.51 4.58
C LEU A 49 1.00 -10.43 5.42
N ASP A 50 0.86 -11.27 6.44
CA ASP A 50 -0.22 -11.24 7.43
C ASP A 50 -0.17 -9.99 8.30
N THR A 51 1.03 -9.58 8.77
CA THR A 51 1.19 -8.32 9.50
C THR A 51 0.88 -7.08 8.68
N GLU A 52 0.92 -7.20 7.36
CA GLU A 52 0.57 -6.13 6.40
C GLU A 52 -0.88 -6.24 5.92
N GLY A 53 -1.64 -7.24 6.39
CA GLY A 53 -3.03 -7.45 6.00
C GLY A 53 -3.24 -7.94 4.57
N LEU A 54 -2.21 -8.39 3.85
CA LEU A 54 -2.33 -8.91 2.48
C LEU A 54 -2.83 -10.36 2.43
N VAL A 55 -2.55 -11.12 3.47
CA VAL A 55 -3.08 -12.48 3.68
C VAL A 55 -3.61 -12.59 5.10
N GLY A 56 -4.44 -13.59 5.36
CA GLY A 56 -4.95 -13.91 6.68
C GLY A 56 -5.00 -15.42 6.92
N LYS A 57 -5.10 -15.82 8.18
CA LYS A 57 -5.34 -17.21 8.57
C LYS A 57 -6.79 -17.61 8.35
N ASP A 58 -7.00 -18.72 7.63
CA ASP A 58 -8.30 -19.42 7.52
C ASP A 58 -8.15 -20.85 8.04
N GLY A 59 -8.45 -21.05 9.32
CA GLY A 59 -8.23 -22.31 10.03
C GLY A 59 -6.75 -22.73 10.02
N ARG A 60 -6.43 -23.80 9.29
CA ARG A 60 -5.04 -24.30 9.12
C ARG A 60 -4.36 -23.78 7.85
N GLY A 61 -5.09 -23.06 7.01
CA GLY A 61 -4.61 -22.51 5.74
C GLY A 61 -4.33 -21.02 5.83
N TRP A 62 -4.12 -20.44 4.65
CA TRP A 62 -3.98 -19.01 4.42
C TRP A 62 -4.97 -18.60 3.34
N THR A 63 -5.36 -17.35 3.35
CA THR A 63 -6.26 -16.77 2.35
C THR A 63 -5.77 -15.37 2.03
N VAL A 64 -5.81 -14.95 0.77
CA VAL A 64 -5.58 -13.54 0.42
C VAL A 64 -6.68 -12.72 1.05
N SER A 65 -6.33 -11.64 1.75
CA SER A 65 -7.32 -10.85 2.47
C SER A 65 -8.44 -10.39 1.54
N PRO A 66 -9.72 -10.62 1.90
CA PRO A 66 -10.83 -10.18 1.08
C PRO A 66 -10.91 -8.65 1.10
N ILE A 67 -11.41 -8.06 0.01
CA ILE A 67 -11.72 -6.63 -0.03
C ILE A 67 -13.14 -6.46 0.51
N ASN A 68 -13.27 -5.71 1.60
CA ASN A 68 -14.57 -5.30 2.13
C ASN A 68 -14.97 -3.94 1.54
N LEU A 69 -15.96 -3.94 0.65
CA LEU A 69 -16.42 -2.70 0.01
C LEU A 69 -16.99 -1.68 1.02
N ALA A 70 -17.61 -2.13 2.11
CA ALA A 70 -18.11 -1.22 3.13
C ALA A 70 -16.98 -0.54 3.91
N GLU A 71 -15.87 -1.26 4.14
CA GLU A 71 -14.66 -0.68 4.73
C GLU A 71 -13.98 0.29 3.77
N LEU A 72 -13.97 -0.03 2.46
CA LEU A 72 -13.47 0.86 1.41
C LEU A 72 -14.25 2.19 1.37
N GLU A 73 -15.56 2.15 1.53
CA GLU A 73 -16.39 3.35 1.64
C GLU A 73 -16.07 4.16 2.90
N GLN A 74 -15.88 3.49 4.04
CA GLN A 74 -15.53 4.15 5.30
C GLN A 74 -14.16 4.84 5.25
N ILE A 75 -13.15 4.17 4.69
CA ILE A 75 -11.81 4.76 4.55
C ILE A 75 -11.81 5.92 3.55
N ALA A 76 -12.62 5.86 2.49
CA ALA A 76 -12.76 6.98 1.55
C ALA A 76 -13.31 8.24 2.25
N VAL A 77 -14.35 8.10 3.08
CA VAL A 77 -14.91 9.20 3.88
C VAL A 77 -13.88 9.75 4.88
N TYR A 78 -13.14 8.86 5.55
CA TYR A 78 -12.07 9.27 6.46
C TYR A 78 -10.99 10.07 5.74
N ARG A 79 -10.47 9.55 4.61
CA ARG A 79 -9.46 10.21 3.79
C ARG A 79 -9.91 11.57 3.31
N GLU A 80 -11.14 11.69 2.78
CA GLU A 80 -11.68 12.99 2.37
C GLU A 80 -11.65 14.00 3.52
N ALA A 81 -12.12 13.60 4.71
CA ALA A 81 -12.16 14.48 5.86
C ALA A 81 -10.76 15.00 6.26
N VAL A 82 -9.75 14.13 6.29
CA VAL A 82 -8.39 14.50 6.73
C VAL A 82 -7.58 15.20 5.64
N GLU A 83 -7.70 14.76 4.38
CA GLU A 83 -6.96 15.33 3.25
C GLU A 83 -7.49 16.71 2.86
N VAL A 84 -8.81 16.92 2.88
CA VAL A 84 -9.39 18.26 2.61
C VAL A 84 -9.00 19.24 3.72
N ALA A 85 -8.93 18.79 4.98
CA ALA A 85 -8.45 19.61 6.07
C ALA A 85 -6.97 20.01 5.88
N ALA A 86 -6.13 19.06 5.48
CA ALA A 86 -4.72 19.31 5.16
C ALA A 86 -4.57 20.28 3.98
N LEU A 87 -5.30 20.04 2.89
CA LEU A 87 -5.31 20.87 1.69
C LEU A 87 -5.63 22.33 2.00
N ARG A 88 -6.64 22.59 2.85
CA ARG A 88 -7.01 23.96 3.25
C ARG A 88 -5.86 24.70 3.92
N LEU A 89 -5.10 24.02 4.79
CA LEU A 89 -3.93 24.60 5.46
C LEU A 89 -2.80 24.85 4.46
N THR A 90 -2.49 23.86 3.61
CA THR A 90 -1.46 23.96 2.56
C THR A 90 -1.78 25.11 1.57
N CYS A 91 -3.04 25.27 1.17
CA CYS A 91 -3.46 26.38 0.30
C CYS A 91 -3.34 27.76 0.97
N GLY A 92 -3.35 27.81 2.30
CA GLY A 92 -3.18 29.04 3.09
C GLY A 92 -1.72 29.49 3.29
N LEU A 93 -0.74 28.69 2.85
CA LEU A 93 0.67 29.06 2.95
C LEU A 93 0.99 30.32 2.15
N ALA A 94 1.75 31.23 2.77
CA ALA A 94 2.25 32.44 2.10
C ALA A 94 3.37 32.13 1.10
N ASP A 95 4.24 31.16 1.45
CA ASP A 95 5.28 30.67 0.58
C ASP A 95 4.71 29.60 -0.37
N ARG A 96 4.59 29.96 -1.64
CA ARG A 96 4.13 29.05 -2.68
C ARG A 96 5.22 28.11 -3.17
N SER A 97 6.50 28.42 -2.97
CA SER A 97 7.58 27.51 -3.38
C SER A 97 7.56 26.20 -2.60
N ALA A 98 6.89 26.18 -1.45
CA ALA A 98 6.64 24.96 -0.68
C ALA A 98 5.87 23.89 -1.47
N VAL A 99 5.07 24.26 -2.48
CA VAL A 99 4.34 23.30 -3.32
C VAL A 99 5.12 22.81 -4.55
N ASP A 100 6.29 23.39 -4.85
CA ASP A 100 7.12 23.00 -6.00
C ASP A 100 7.55 21.53 -5.91
N VAL A 101 7.72 21.01 -4.68
CA VAL A 101 8.02 19.58 -4.45
C VAL A 101 6.89 18.67 -4.95
N ILE A 102 5.64 19.09 -4.78
CA ILE A 102 4.45 18.36 -5.24
C ILE A 102 4.38 18.39 -6.77
N GLU A 103 4.63 19.55 -7.38
CA GLU A 103 4.66 19.68 -8.84
C GLU A 103 5.73 18.77 -9.45
N ALA A 104 6.96 18.82 -8.90
CA ALA A 104 8.05 17.94 -9.35
C ALA A 104 7.73 16.45 -9.22
N MET A 105 6.96 16.05 -8.19
CA MET A 105 6.51 14.65 -8.04
C MET A 105 5.53 14.27 -9.16
N LEU A 106 4.56 15.13 -9.47
CA LEU A 106 3.58 14.86 -10.52
C LEU A 106 4.24 14.85 -11.92
N GLU A 107 5.22 15.72 -12.14
CA GLU A 107 6.00 15.76 -13.39
C GLU A 107 6.96 14.57 -13.55
N SER A 108 7.24 13.84 -12.48
CA SER A 108 8.09 12.64 -12.54
C SER A 108 7.40 11.42 -13.16
N CYS A 109 6.09 11.49 -13.41
CA CYS A 109 5.31 10.43 -14.04
C CYS A 109 4.69 10.90 -15.36
N ASP A 110 4.69 10.00 -16.34
CA ASP A 110 4.09 10.16 -17.66
C ASP A 110 3.22 8.95 -18.03
N ASN A 111 2.64 8.94 -19.23
CA ASN A 111 1.79 7.83 -19.67
C ASN A 111 2.51 6.48 -19.82
N ASP A 112 3.85 6.48 -19.92
CA ASP A 112 4.67 5.28 -20.10
C ASP A 112 5.22 4.76 -18.76
N THR A 113 5.04 5.52 -17.67
CA THR A 113 5.48 5.16 -16.34
C THR A 113 4.77 3.87 -15.86
N PRO A 114 5.49 2.90 -15.27
CA PRO A 114 4.88 1.67 -14.78
C PRO A 114 3.76 1.95 -13.78
N ARG A 115 2.68 1.17 -13.86
CA ARG A 115 1.50 1.31 -12.98
C ARG A 115 1.87 1.31 -11.48
N GLU A 116 2.80 0.45 -11.07
CA GLU A 116 3.28 0.39 -9.68
C GLU A 116 3.92 1.71 -9.23
N GLU A 117 4.68 2.34 -10.12
CA GLU A 117 5.32 3.63 -9.85
C GLU A 117 4.31 4.77 -9.81
N TRP A 118 3.34 4.78 -10.74
CA TRP A 118 2.21 5.72 -10.70
C TRP A 118 1.43 5.64 -9.39
N HIS A 119 1.13 4.43 -8.91
CA HIS A 119 0.43 4.24 -7.64
C HIS A 119 1.27 4.74 -6.45
N ARG A 120 2.58 4.50 -6.48
CA ARG A 120 3.50 5.00 -5.45
C ARG A 120 3.54 6.52 -5.43
N VAL A 121 3.75 7.18 -6.57
CA VAL A 121 3.80 8.64 -6.67
C VAL A 121 2.46 9.27 -6.28
N GLY A 122 1.35 8.67 -6.70
CA GLY A 122 0.02 9.10 -6.26
C GLY A 122 -0.17 9.04 -4.75
N MET A 123 0.32 7.99 -4.09
CA MET A 123 0.29 7.90 -2.62
C MET A 123 1.19 8.96 -1.96
N ASP A 124 2.42 9.08 -2.44
CA ASP A 124 3.40 10.03 -1.92
C ASP A 124 2.89 11.48 -2.04
N PHE A 125 2.14 11.81 -3.10
CA PHE A 125 1.49 13.12 -3.29
C PHE A 125 0.58 13.49 -2.10
N HIS A 126 -0.33 12.59 -1.70
CA HIS A 126 -1.27 12.88 -0.61
C HIS A 126 -0.53 13.04 0.73
N ILE A 127 0.49 12.22 0.97
CA ILE A 127 1.32 12.26 2.17
C ILE A 127 2.11 13.59 2.24
N GLU A 128 2.73 14.00 1.15
CA GLU A 128 3.51 15.23 1.08
C GLU A 128 2.60 16.47 1.23
N LEU A 129 1.44 16.47 0.58
CA LEU A 129 0.44 17.51 0.75
C LEU A 129 -0.02 17.65 2.20
N ALA A 130 -0.20 16.53 2.89
CA ALA A 130 -0.52 16.51 4.31
C ALA A 130 0.65 17.00 5.18
N ARG A 131 1.90 16.68 4.82
CA ARG A 131 3.10 17.19 5.49
C ARG A 131 3.21 18.71 5.41
N LEU A 132 2.96 19.29 4.22
CA LEU A 132 3.00 20.74 4.00
C LEU A 132 1.94 21.50 4.80
N SER A 133 0.87 20.84 5.23
CA SER A 133 -0.15 21.47 6.09
C SER A 133 0.40 21.95 7.44
N GLY A 134 1.58 21.45 7.85
CA GLY A 134 2.20 21.73 9.14
C GLY A 134 1.47 21.10 10.33
N ASN A 135 0.42 20.31 10.09
CA ASN A 135 -0.35 19.66 11.13
C ASN A 135 0.04 18.18 11.23
N GLU A 136 0.80 17.84 12.28
CA GLU A 136 1.32 16.48 12.51
C GLU A 136 0.21 15.43 12.63
N PHE A 137 -0.96 15.79 13.15
CA PHE A 137 -2.07 14.84 13.26
C PHE A 137 -2.70 14.53 11.91
N LEU A 138 -2.86 15.55 11.05
CA LEU A 138 -3.36 15.34 9.69
C LEU A 138 -2.34 14.57 8.83
N PHE A 139 -1.05 14.87 8.97
CA PHE A 139 0.01 14.12 8.30
C PHE A 139 -0.03 12.64 8.67
N ARG A 140 -0.06 12.30 9.96
CA ARG A 140 -0.16 10.90 10.41
C ARG A 140 -1.46 10.25 9.95
N ALA A 141 -2.57 10.98 10.07
CA ALA A 141 -3.88 10.47 9.67
C ALA A 141 -3.91 10.07 8.18
N VAL A 142 -3.29 10.84 7.30
CA VAL A 142 -3.19 10.53 5.86
C VAL A 142 -2.17 9.42 5.58
N ARG A 143 -1.00 9.45 6.24
CA ARG A 143 0.04 8.43 6.07
C ARG A 143 -0.41 7.04 6.52
N ASP A 144 -1.22 6.98 7.56
CA ASP A 144 -1.67 5.74 8.19
C ASP A 144 -3.04 5.27 7.67
N ALA A 145 -3.68 6.03 6.76
CA ALA A 145 -4.93 5.68 6.08
C ALA A 145 -4.72 4.62 4.99
#